data_AF-A0A5N8URJ5-F1
#
_entry.id   AF-A0A5N8URJ5-F1
#
_cell.length_a   1.000
_cell.length_b   1.000
_cell.length_c   1.000
_cell.angle_alpha   90.00
_cell.angle_beta   90.00
_cell.angle_gamma   90.00
#
_symmetry.space_group_name_H-M   'P 1'
#
loop_
_entity.id
_entity.type
_entity.pdbx_description
1 polymer ?
#
loop_
_entity_poly.entity_id
_entity_poly.type
_entity_poly.pdbx_seq_one_letter_code
_entity_poly.pdbx_strand_id
1 'polypeptide(L)'
;MPAIPMTDVMVLSLFDIVGIMTKWLIYIGVASSLGGFLMIVMNVRSIIRQQQIDSSTGAGIDDLSGYMRKGAMIGVLAVAMNFFIQVGSFAETGLSGMWDPMMTEILWQSSVGGSVSWRITGFVLVLVTTFMPVNRTGPARNSALGLLLMATLCLAYSFTLIGHSADMDDLGKWLVALHVVAIGAWIGSLIPLWTMCGRLEARSLKGVMDLFGKQAIFIVAVVVITGLILLSLLFQSPGEFIDTGYGRAILTKLFIISAILAIAALHKFSLVPNLDDNASESGSLVVKLSSKPKQGEANSVGILKRSIGVEILIAALILTTTAVLSSVLGPQSLA
;
A
#
# COMPACT_ATOMS: atom_id res chain seq x y z
N MET A 1 32.88 9.97 36.51
CA MET A 1 31.76 10.68 35.87
C MET A 1 32.17 12.13 35.70
N PRO A 2 31.91 12.84 34.58
CA PRO A 2 30.92 12.62 33.51
C PRO A 2 31.62 12.63 32.10
N ALA A 3 31.03 12.41 30.93
CA ALA A 3 29.78 12.91 30.36
C ALA A 3 28.97 11.79 29.69
N ILE A 4 27.69 11.73 30.03
CA ILE A 4 26.67 11.09 29.22
C ILE A 4 26.60 11.93 27.93
N PRO A 5 26.81 11.36 26.73
CA PRO A 5 26.65 12.13 25.50
C PRO A 5 25.21 12.64 25.49
N MET A 6 25.06 13.95 25.31
CA MET A 6 23.77 14.56 25.03
C MET A 6 23.13 13.73 23.92
N THR A 7 21.92 13.26 24.17
CA THR A 7 21.07 12.65 23.15
C THR A 7 21.09 13.59 21.96
N ASP A 8 21.72 13.19 20.85
CA ASP A 8 21.59 13.84 19.56
C ASP A 8 20.10 13.83 19.22
N VAL A 9 19.40 14.89 19.61
CA VAL A 9 18.04 15.15 19.15
C VAL A 9 18.23 15.47 17.68
N MET A 10 18.02 14.47 16.84
CA MET A 10 18.08 14.58 15.40
C MET A 10 17.15 15.71 14.94
N VAL A 11 17.70 16.90 14.71
CA VAL A 11 16.95 18.05 14.22
C VAL A 11 16.69 17.80 12.75
N LEU A 12 15.48 17.38 12.41
CA LEU A 12 15.06 17.19 11.03
C LEU A 12 15.10 18.54 10.30
N SER A 13 15.82 18.60 9.18
CA SER A 13 15.78 19.76 8.30
C SER A 13 14.41 19.86 7.61
N LEU A 14 14.11 21.04 7.06
CA LEU A 14 12.91 21.21 6.23
C LEU A 14 12.92 20.22 5.05
N PHE A 15 14.08 19.98 4.43
CA PHE A 15 14.21 19.02 3.33
C PHE A 15 13.92 17.59 3.76
N ASP A 16 14.33 17.18 4.97
CA ASP A 16 14.02 15.85 5.51
C ASP A 16 12.52 15.66 5.70
N ILE A 17 11.85 16.66 6.29
CA ILE A 17 10.41 16.61 6.55
C ILE A 17 9.64 16.52 5.22
N VAL A 18 9.92 17.41 4.27
CA VAL A 18 9.22 17.44 2.98
C VAL A 18 9.61 16.20 2.14
N GLY A 19 10.84 15.69 2.26
CA GLY A 19 11.29 14.45 1.65
C GLY A 19 10.54 13.22 2.16
N ILE A 20 10.35 13.10 3.48
CA ILE A 20 9.56 12.04 4.12
C ILE A 20 8.10 12.14 3.66
N MET A 21 7.51 13.33 3.68
CA MET A 21 6.12 13.56 3.25
C MET A 21 5.90 13.16 1.79
N THR A 22 6.81 13.52 0.88
CA THR A 22 6.69 13.17 -0.53
C THR A 22 6.89 11.67 -0.77
N LYS A 23 7.83 11.00 -0.08
CA LYS A 23 7.93 9.52 -0.12
C LYS A 23 6.66 8.84 0.36
N TRP A 24 6.04 9.36 1.41
CA TRP A 24 4.77 8.83 1.92
C TRP A 24 3.65 8.93 0.87
N LEU A 25 3.56 10.06 0.16
CA LEU A 25 2.63 10.23 -0.96
C LEU A 25 2.94 9.29 -2.14
N ILE A 26 4.21 9.04 -2.45
CA ILE A 26 4.62 8.04 -3.45
C ILE A 26 4.10 6.66 -3.04
N TYR A 27 4.26 6.27 -1.77
CA TYR A 27 3.79 4.97 -1.27
C TYR A 27 2.27 4.84 -1.36
N ILE A 28 1.52 5.91 -1.10
CA ILE A 28 0.06 5.93 -1.30
C ILE A 28 -0.29 5.74 -2.77
N GLY A 29 0.40 6.42 -3.68
CA GLY A 29 0.18 6.26 -5.12
C GLY A 29 0.45 4.82 -5.58
N VAL A 30 1.54 4.22 -5.12
CA VAL A 30 1.90 2.82 -5.41
C VAL A 30 0.87 1.85 -4.83
N ALA A 31 0.53 1.98 -3.55
CA ALA A 31 -0.43 1.12 -2.88
C ALA A 31 -1.80 1.18 -3.57
N SER A 32 -2.33 2.39 -3.82
CA SER A 32 -3.63 2.54 -4.50
C SER A 32 -3.65 1.94 -5.90
N SER A 33 -2.55 2.03 -6.65
CA SER A 33 -2.42 1.39 -7.97
C SER A 33 -2.42 -0.14 -7.88
N LEU A 34 -1.62 -0.72 -6.98
CA LEU A 34 -1.48 -2.17 -6.82
C LEU A 34 -2.73 -2.82 -6.20
N GLY A 35 -3.28 -2.20 -5.14
CA GLY A 35 -4.50 -2.68 -4.52
C GLY A 35 -5.72 -2.52 -5.43
N GLY A 36 -5.79 -1.43 -6.21
CA GLY A 36 -6.80 -1.28 -7.24
C GLY A 36 -6.72 -2.36 -8.31
N PHE A 37 -5.50 -2.68 -8.76
CA PHE A 37 -5.27 -3.77 -9.71
C PHE A 37 -5.69 -5.14 -9.13
N LEU A 38 -5.34 -5.43 -7.88
CA LEU A 38 -5.79 -6.65 -7.18
C LEU A 38 -7.32 -6.76 -7.18
N MET A 39 -8.02 -5.68 -6.82
CA MET A 39 -9.49 -5.64 -6.80
C MET A 39 -10.12 -5.85 -8.19
N ILE A 40 -9.46 -5.40 -9.26
CA ILE A 40 -9.86 -5.66 -10.66
C ILE A 40 -9.65 -7.14 -11.01
N VAL A 41 -8.49 -7.72 -10.65
CA VAL A 41 -8.15 -9.14 -10.91
C VAL A 41 -9.11 -10.08 -10.19
N MET A 42 -9.48 -9.75 -8.94
CA MET A 42 -10.52 -10.44 -8.17
C MET A 42 -11.90 -10.41 -8.83
N ASN A 43 -12.10 -9.59 -9.88
CA ASN A 43 -13.33 -9.41 -10.62
C ASN A 43 -14.53 -9.09 -9.68
N VAL A 44 -14.28 -8.25 -8.68
CA VAL A 44 -15.27 -7.85 -7.65
C VAL A 44 -16.59 -7.38 -8.28
N ARG A 45 -16.51 -6.71 -9.43
CA ARG A 45 -17.68 -6.25 -10.19
C ARG A 45 -18.59 -7.39 -10.66
N SER A 46 -18.01 -8.53 -11.07
CA SER A 46 -18.78 -9.69 -11.51
C SER A 46 -19.48 -10.38 -10.35
N ILE A 47 -18.82 -10.45 -9.18
CA ILE A 47 -19.38 -11.09 -7.98
C ILE A 47 -20.63 -10.35 -7.50
N ILE A 48 -20.55 -9.02 -7.44
CA ILE A 48 -21.68 -8.16 -7.03
C ILE A 48 -22.85 -8.31 -8.01
N ARG A 49 -22.57 -8.34 -9.32
CA ARG A 49 -23.60 -8.49 -10.35
C ARG A 49 -24.25 -9.87 -10.34
N GLN A 50 -23.49 -10.93 -10.10
CA GLN A 50 -23.99 -12.30 -10.04
C GLN A 50 -24.92 -12.54 -8.85
N GLN A 51 -24.77 -11.77 -7.76
CA GLN A 51 -25.69 -11.77 -6.63
C GLN A 51 -26.97 -10.93 -6.85
N GLN A 52 -27.20 -10.41 -8.06
CA GLN A 52 -28.47 -9.79 -8.48
C GLN A 52 -28.93 -8.63 -7.57
N ILE A 53 -27.99 -7.75 -7.20
CA ILE A 53 -28.30 -6.50 -6.47
C ILE A 53 -28.43 -5.34 -7.48
N ASP A 54 -29.47 -4.53 -7.30
CA ASP A 54 -29.94 -3.49 -8.22
C ASP A 54 -28.86 -2.53 -8.77
N SER A 55 -29.15 -1.99 -9.94
CA SER A 55 -28.32 -1.04 -10.71
C SER A 55 -27.88 0.22 -9.94
N SER A 56 -28.56 0.60 -8.85
CA SER A 56 -28.18 1.69 -7.94
C SER A 56 -26.87 1.44 -7.17
N THR A 57 -26.49 0.17 -6.98
CA THR A 57 -25.24 -0.25 -6.33
C THR A 57 -24.03 -0.18 -7.29
N GLY A 58 -24.30 -0.07 -8.61
CA GLY A 58 -23.28 0.05 -9.65
C GLY A 58 -22.38 1.27 -9.53
N ALA A 59 -22.87 2.36 -8.92
CA ALA A 59 -22.11 3.59 -8.67
C ALA A 59 -20.92 3.39 -7.71
N GLY A 60 -20.95 2.36 -6.85
CA GLY A 60 -19.86 2.05 -5.92
C GLY A 60 -18.61 1.47 -6.58
N ILE A 61 -18.74 0.93 -7.80
CA ILE A 61 -17.67 0.22 -8.52
C ILE A 61 -16.97 1.13 -9.54
N ASP A 62 -17.67 2.16 -10.03
CA ASP A 62 -17.07 3.22 -10.84
C ASP A 62 -16.06 4.07 -10.01
N ASP A 63 -16.03 3.89 -8.69
CA ASP A 63 -15.05 4.50 -7.78
C ASP A 63 -13.66 3.84 -7.85
N LEU A 64 -13.51 2.61 -8.34
CA LEU A 64 -12.19 1.93 -8.31
C LEU A 64 -11.20 2.52 -9.31
N SER A 65 -11.65 2.79 -10.54
CA SER A 65 -10.84 3.51 -11.54
C SER A 65 -10.58 4.94 -11.09
N GLY A 66 -11.54 5.59 -10.43
CA GLY A 66 -11.36 6.91 -9.81
C GLY A 66 -10.33 6.91 -8.68
N TYR A 67 -10.34 5.88 -7.84
CA TYR A 67 -9.39 5.64 -6.76
C TYR A 67 -7.97 5.47 -7.30
N MET A 68 -7.77 4.56 -8.26
CA MET A 68 -6.47 4.35 -8.91
C MET A 68 -5.98 5.62 -9.60
N ARG A 69 -6.87 6.37 -10.26
CA ARG A 69 -6.52 7.63 -10.95
C ARG A 69 -6.05 8.71 -9.98
N LYS A 70 -6.79 8.95 -8.90
CA LYS A 70 -6.39 9.89 -7.83
C LYS A 70 -5.04 9.49 -7.25
N GLY A 71 -4.88 8.20 -6.94
CA GLY A 71 -3.63 7.63 -6.45
C GLY A 71 -2.45 7.85 -7.39
N ALA A 72 -2.62 7.54 -8.67
CA ALA A 72 -1.57 7.72 -9.67
C ALA A 72 -1.24 9.20 -9.91
N MET A 73 -2.23 10.11 -9.89
CA MET A 73 -1.98 11.56 -9.96
C MET A 73 -1.16 12.06 -8.78
N ILE A 74 -1.52 11.64 -7.55
CA ILE A 74 -0.73 11.93 -6.35
C ILE A 74 0.68 11.36 -6.49
N GLY A 75 0.81 10.13 -6.99
CA GLY A 75 2.08 9.48 -7.23
C GLY A 75 2.99 10.25 -8.20
N VAL A 76 2.47 10.67 -9.36
CA VAL A 76 3.23 11.47 -10.35
C VAL A 76 3.71 12.78 -9.73
N LEU A 77 2.82 13.53 -9.08
CA LEU A 77 3.16 14.80 -8.45
C LEU A 77 4.21 14.60 -7.34
N ALA A 78 4.02 13.59 -6.51
CA ALA A 78 4.92 13.28 -5.40
C ALA A 78 6.31 12.83 -5.89
N VAL A 79 6.40 12.04 -6.96
CA VAL A 79 7.68 11.63 -7.57
C VAL A 79 8.43 12.85 -8.11
N ALA A 80 7.75 13.72 -8.87
CA ALA A 80 8.36 14.92 -9.41
C ALA A 80 8.87 15.85 -8.29
N MET A 81 8.02 16.09 -7.29
CA MET A 81 8.38 16.92 -6.13
C MET A 81 9.54 16.31 -5.34
N ASN A 82 9.51 14.99 -5.09
CA ASN A 82 10.55 14.30 -4.35
C ASN A 82 11.93 14.37 -5.04
N PHE A 83 11.97 14.33 -6.37
CA PHE A 83 13.22 14.50 -7.12
C PHE A 83 13.85 15.87 -6.88
N PHE A 84 13.09 16.96 -7.06
CA PHE A 84 13.62 18.32 -6.84
C PHE A 84 13.94 18.61 -5.36
N ILE A 85 13.24 17.97 -4.42
CA ILE A 85 13.61 18.03 -3.00
C ILE A 85 14.98 17.40 -2.77
N GLN A 86 15.25 16.25 -3.40
CA GLN A 86 16.58 15.62 -3.34
C GLN A 86 17.65 16.51 -3.99
N VAL A 87 17.37 17.11 -5.16
CA VAL A 87 18.27 18.10 -5.77
C VAL A 87 18.61 19.21 -4.78
N GLY A 88 17.60 19.78 -4.13
CA GLY A 88 17.80 20.83 -3.12
C GLY A 88 18.58 20.39 -1.88
N SER A 89 18.37 19.15 -1.41
CA SER A 89 19.10 18.63 -0.26
C SER A 89 20.59 18.43 -0.56
N PHE A 90 20.93 17.99 -1.78
CA PHE A 90 22.33 17.82 -2.19
C PHE A 90 23.03 19.13 -2.60
N ALA A 91 22.28 20.13 -3.07
CA ALA A 91 22.85 21.42 -3.48
C ALA A 91 23.30 22.29 -2.29
N GLU A 92 22.82 22.03 -1.06
CA GLU A 92 23.17 22.72 0.19
C GLU A 92 23.06 24.27 0.17
N THR A 93 22.36 24.85 -0.81
CA THR A 93 22.16 26.30 -0.97
C THR A 93 20.78 26.79 -0.51
N GLY A 94 20.07 25.98 0.29
CA GLY A 94 18.70 26.25 0.72
C GLY A 94 17.66 25.95 -0.38
N LEU A 95 16.47 26.56 -0.29
CA LEU A 95 15.34 26.26 -1.19
C LEU A 95 15.62 26.57 -2.67
N SER A 96 16.49 27.53 -2.98
CA SER A 96 16.90 27.83 -4.35
C SER A 96 17.67 26.67 -4.99
N GLY A 97 18.36 25.85 -4.19
CA GLY A 97 19.13 24.70 -4.66
C GLY A 97 18.29 23.61 -5.33
N MET A 98 16.97 23.59 -5.11
CA MET A 98 16.05 22.67 -5.80
C MET A 98 16.08 22.81 -7.33
N TRP A 99 16.54 23.97 -7.83
CA TRP A 99 16.64 24.29 -9.25
C TRP A 99 18.08 24.39 -9.74
N ASP A 100 19.03 23.83 -9.00
CA ASP A 100 20.44 23.79 -9.40
C ASP A 100 20.61 22.88 -10.64
N PRO A 101 21.04 23.42 -11.80
CA PRO A 101 21.15 22.62 -13.03
C PRO A 101 22.21 21.52 -12.94
N MET A 102 23.31 21.78 -12.25
CA MET A 102 24.42 20.83 -12.11
C MET A 102 23.98 19.66 -11.24
N MET A 103 23.36 19.93 -10.09
CA MET A 103 22.88 18.89 -9.19
C MET A 103 21.71 18.10 -9.81
N THR A 104 20.86 18.77 -10.58
CA THR A 104 19.81 18.12 -11.37
C THR A 104 20.39 17.12 -12.35
N GLU A 105 21.43 17.49 -13.11
CA GLU A 105 22.08 16.60 -14.07
C GLU A 105 22.76 15.41 -13.39
N ILE A 106 23.49 15.65 -12.30
CA ILE A 106 24.13 14.60 -11.51
C ILE A 106 23.11 13.57 -11.02
N LEU A 107 22.02 14.03 -10.39
CA LEU A 107 20.97 13.12 -9.89
C LEU A 107 20.21 12.43 -11.01
N TRP A 108 19.99 13.10 -12.14
CA TRP A 108 19.32 12.49 -13.30
C TRP A 108 20.13 11.35 -13.93
N GLN A 109 21.45 11.48 -13.99
CA GLN A 109 22.35 10.43 -14.49
C GLN A 109 22.60 9.30 -13.47
N SER A 110 22.16 9.47 -12.23
CA SER A 110 22.28 8.46 -11.17
C SER A 110 21.12 7.45 -11.17
N SER A 111 21.19 6.47 -10.26
CA SER A 111 20.09 5.51 -10.05
C SER A 111 18.78 6.17 -9.58
N VAL A 112 18.85 7.38 -9.00
CA VAL A 112 17.68 8.18 -8.62
C VAL A 112 16.86 8.57 -9.86
N GLY A 113 17.50 9.10 -10.91
CA GLY A 113 16.84 9.43 -12.18
C GLY A 113 16.21 8.22 -12.85
N GLY A 114 16.88 7.06 -12.79
CA GLY A 114 16.33 5.79 -13.22
C GLY A 114 15.04 5.42 -12.47
N SER A 115 15.06 5.46 -11.14
CA SER A 115 13.88 5.18 -10.31
C SER A 115 12.71 6.12 -10.62
N VAL A 116 12.98 7.42 -10.74
CA VAL A 116 11.97 8.43 -11.14
C VAL A 116 11.33 8.07 -12.47
N SER A 117 12.14 7.74 -13.48
CA SER A 117 11.66 7.38 -14.82
C SER A 117 10.74 6.15 -14.80
N TRP A 118 11.12 5.09 -14.06
CA TRP A 118 10.29 3.89 -13.91
C TRP A 118 9.00 4.15 -13.13
N ARG A 119 9.03 5.00 -12.10
CA ARG A 119 7.80 5.38 -11.36
C ARG A 119 6.83 6.16 -12.21
N ILE A 120 7.32 7.18 -12.92
CA ILE A 120 6.49 7.99 -13.82
C ILE A 120 5.88 7.09 -14.91
N THR A 121 6.68 6.22 -15.52
CA THR A 121 6.18 5.24 -16.50
C THR A 121 5.07 4.37 -15.91
N GLY A 122 5.29 3.81 -14.72
CA GLY A 122 4.29 2.99 -14.03
C GLY A 122 2.99 3.75 -13.76
N PHE A 123 3.06 4.97 -13.22
CA PHE A 123 1.86 5.77 -12.94
C PHE A 123 1.15 6.24 -14.21
N VAL A 124 1.87 6.59 -15.26
CA VAL A 124 1.28 6.94 -16.56
C VAL A 124 0.52 5.75 -17.15
N LEU A 125 1.10 4.54 -17.09
CA LEU A 125 0.40 3.31 -17.52
C LEU A 125 -0.89 3.07 -16.73
N VAL A 126 -0.88 3.31 -15.42
CA VAL A 126 -2.10 3.26 -14.59
C VAL A 126 -3.11 4.29 -15.08
N LEU A 127 -2.71 5.56 -15.24
CA LEU A 127 -3.59 6.64 -15.69
C LEU A 127 -4.24 6.30 -17.03
N VAL A 128 -3.43 5.98 -18.04
CA VAL A 128 -3.88 5.55 -19.38
C VAL A 128 -4.91 4.43 -19.26
N THR A 129 -4.62 3.41 -18.46
CA THR A 129 -5.54 2.28 -18.27
C THR A 129 -6.87 2.71 -17.63
N THR A 130 -6.84 3.61 -16.63
CA THR A 130 -8.07 4.10 -15.98
C THR A 130 -8.95 4.98 -16.87
N PHE A 131 -8.43 5.50 -17.98
CA PHE A 131 -9.18 6.28 -18.98
C PHE A 131 -9.64 5.44 -20.17
N MET A 132 -9.14 4.20 -20.33
CA MET A 132 -9.59 3.33 -21.41
C MET A 132 -11.07 2.97 -21.25
N PRO A 133 -11.88 3.04 -22.33
CA PRO A 133 -13.23 2.52 -22.33
C PRO A 133 -13.20 0.99 -22.38
N VAL A 134 -12.99 0.37 -21.21
CA VAL A 134 -12.89 -1.10 -21.10
C VAL A 134 -14.29 -1.71 -21.14
N ASN A 135 -14.66 -2.26 -22.30
CA ASN A 135 -15.84 -3.13 -22.40
C ASN A 135 -15.63 -4.41 -21.57
N ARG A 136 -16.73 -4.91 -20.98
CA ARG A 136 -16.73 -5.97 -19.96
C ARG A 136 -16.09 -7.29 -20.39
N THR A 137 -16.11 -7.58 -21.69
CA THR A 137 -15.59 -8.80 -22.29
C THR A 137 -14.95 -8.44 -23.62
N GLY A 138 -13.72 -8.89 -23.86
CA GLY A 138 -13.03 -8.67 -25.12
C GLY A 138 -11.56 -8.28 -24.98
N PRO A 139 -10.87 -8.03 -26.12
CA PRO A 139 -9.45 -7.74 -26.16
C PRO A 139 -9.05 -6.51 -25.34
N ALA A 140 -9.91 -5.48 -25.28
CA ALA A 140 -9.68 -4.27 -24.50
C ALA A 140 -9.46 -4.52 -23.00
N ARG A 141 -10.14 -5.52 -22.41
CA ARG A 141 -9.92 -5.91 -21.01
C ARG A 141 -8.56 -6.56 -20.81
N ASN A 142 -8.16 -7.45 -21.73
CA ASN A 142 -6.86 -8.12 -21.65
C ASN A 142 -5.72 -7.10 -21.83
N SER A 143 -5.88 -6.13 -22.74
CA SER A 143 -4.95 -5.01 -22.89
C SER A 143 -4.85 -4.18 -21.61
N ALA A 144 -5.97 -3.84 -20.98
CA ALA A 144 -5.97 -3.11 -19.70
C ALA A 144 -5.25 -3.89 -18.58
N LEU A 145 -5.52 -5.20 -18.44
CA LEU A 145 -4.82 -6.04 -17.47
C LEU A 145 -3.31 -6.14 -17.77
N GLY A 146 -2.93 -6.25 -19.04
CA GLY A 146 -1.54 -6.23 -19.46
C GLY A 146 -0.83 -4.92 -19.12
N LEU A 147 -1.48 -3.78 -19.35
CA LEU A 147 -0.95 -2.46 -18.99
C LEU A 147 -0.80 -2.28 -17.47
N LEU A 148 -1.75 -2.75 -16.67
CA LEU A 148 -1.64 -2.71 -15.20
C LEU A 148 -0.56 -3.65 -14.67
N LEU A 149 -0.35 -4.80 -15.31
CA LEU A 149 0.76 -5.68 -15.00
C LEU A 149 2.10 -5.01 -15.33
N MET A 150 2.23 -4.40 -16.51
CA MET A 150 3.42 -3.63 -16.89
C MET A 150 3.67 -2.47 -15.93
N ALA A 151 2.61 -1.75 -15.54
CA ALA A 151 2.69 -0.68 -14.54
C ALA A 151 3.20 -1.20 -13.20
N THR A 152 2.69 -2.35 -12.74
CA THR A 152 3.13 -3.02 -11.52
C THR A 152 4.62 -3.35 -11.57
N LEU A 153 5.11 -3.91 -12.69
CA LEU A 153 6.52 -4.23 -12.88
C LEU A 153 7.39 -2.97 -12.88
N CYS A 154 6.98 -1.89 -13.56
CA CYS A 154 7.69 -0.62 -13.56
C CYS A 154 7.79 -0.02 -12.15
N LEU A 155 6.66 0.01 -11.43
CA LEU A 155 6.62 0.51 -10.05
C LEU A 155 7.51 -0.35 -9.14
N ALA A 156 7.43 -1.68 -9.21
CA ALA A 156 8.23 -2.58 -8.39
C ALA A 156 9.73 -2.43 -8.66
N TYR A 157 10.13 -2.42 -9.93
CA TYR A 157 11.52 -2.24 -10.35
C TYR A 157 12.09 -0.91 -9.87
N SER A 158 11.29 0.16 -9.83
CA SER A 158 11.79 1.45 -9.34
C SER A 158 12.34 1.43 -7.90
N PHE A 159 11.87 0.51 -7.05
CA PHE A 159 12.34 0.37 -5.67
C PHE A 159 13.66 -0.38 -5.56
N THR A 160 14.07 -1.13 -6.60
CA THR A 160 15.35 -1.85 -6.61
C THR A 160 16.53 -0.94 -6.96
N LEU A 161 16.26 0.31 -7.38
CA LEU A 161 17.26 1.27 -7.84
C LEU A 161 17.65 2.31 -6.79
N ILE A 162 16.97 2.36 -5.64
CA ILE A 162 17.19 3.39 -4.60
C ILE A 162 17.48 2.72 -3.26
N GLY A 163 18.29 3.38 -2.42
CA GLY A 163 18.62 2.96 -1.06
C GLY A 163 19.43 1.67 -1.03
N HIS A 164 19.49 1.01 0.13
CA HIS A 164 20.26 -0.23 0.31
C HIS A 164 19.83 -1.37 -0.63
N SER A 165 18.61 -1.32 -1.15
CA SER A 165 18.14 -2.24 -2.18
C SER A 165 18.89 -2.13 -3.51
N ALA A 166 19.51 -0.98 -3.82
CA ALA A 166 20.35 -0.81 -5.00
C ALA A 166 21.67 -1.60 -4.90
N ASP A 167 22.22 -1.66 -3.69
CA ASP A 167 23.50 -2.31 -3.38
C ASP A 167 23.35 -3.83 -3.13
N MET A 168 22.11 -4.31 -3.02
CA MET A 168 21.82 -5.73 -2.90
C MET A 168 22.10 -6.50 -4.19
N ASP A 169 22.35 -7.80 -4.03
CA ASP A 169 22.41 -8.77 -5.11
C ASP A 169 21.05 -8.92 -5.81
N ASP A 170 21.03 -9.69 -6.90
CA ASP A 170 19.81 -9.89 -7.69
C ASP A 170 18.68 -10.52 -6.85
N LEU A 171 19.01 -11.40 -5.91
CA LEU A 171 18.03 -12.01 -5.01
C LEU A 171 17.37 -10.96 -4.11
N GLY A 172 18.16 -10.09 -3.47
CA GLY A 172 17.64 -8.99 -2.65
C GLY A 172 16.75 -8.05 -3.45
N LYS A 173 17.14 -7.72 -4.68
CA LYS A 173 16.32 -6.88 -5.59
C LYS A 173 14.97 -7.53 -5.92
N TRP A 174 14.95 -8.82 -6.23
CA TRP A 174 13.71 -9.57 -6.46
C TRP A 174 12.83 -9.62 -5.22
N LEU A 175 13.42 -9.85 -4.03
CA LEU A 175 12.69 -9.90 -2.76
C LEU A 175 12.06 -8.53 -2.42
N VAL A 176 12.78 -7.43 -2.64
CA VAL A 176 12.25 -6.07 -2.44
C VAL A 176 11.10 -5.80 -3.39
N ALA A 177 11.26 -6.10 -4.68
CA ALA A 177 10.19 -5.93 -5.67
C ALA A 177 8.94 -6.72 -5.29
N LEU A 178 9.09 -8.00 -4.92
CA LEU A 178 7.99 -8.85 -4.48
C LEU A 178 7.34 -8.35 -3.19
N HIS A 179 8.13 -7.91 -2.22
CA HIS A 179 7.66 -7.37 -0.95
C HIS A 179 6.80 -6.12 -1.17
N VAL A 180 7.28 -5.17 -1.99
CA VAL A 180 6.56 -3.93 -2.32
C VAL A 180 5.26 -4.22 -3.06
N VAL A 181 5.26 -5.16 -4.01
CA VAL A 181 4.04 -5.57 -4.71
C VAL A 181 3.01 -6.16 -3.74
N ALA A 182 3.45 -7.08 -2.87
CA ALA A 182 2.57 -7.76 -1.93
C ALA A 182 1.99 -6.78 -0.89
N ILE A 183 2.82 -5.96 -0.24
CA ILE A 183 2.35 -5.00 0.76
C ILE A 183 1.50 -3.89 0.13
N GLY A 184 1.85 -3.43 -1.07
CA GLY A 184 1.10 -2.43 -1.81
C GLY A 184 -0.28 -2.94 -2.24
N ALA A 185 -0.36 -4.19 -2.71
CA ALA A 185 -1.63 -4.83 -3.03
C ALA A 185 -2.51 -5.02 -1.78
N TRP A 186 -1.93 -5.42 -0.65
CA TRP A 186 -2.66 -5.56 0.62
C TRP A 186 -3.18 -4.21 1.12
N ILE A 187 -2.30 -3.26 1.45
CA ILE A 187 -2.67 -1.96 2.01
C ILE A 187 -3.59 -1.19 1.05
N GLY A 188 -3.27 -1.22 -0.25
CA GLY A 188 -4.01 -0.51 -1.27
C GLY A 188 -5.44 -0.97 -1.48
N SER A 189 -5.77 -2.20 -1.07
CA SER A 189 -7.12 -2.76 -1.17
C SER A 189 -8.04 -2.33 -0.02
N LEU A 190 -7.47 -1.90 1.12
CA LEU A 190 -8.23 -1.55 2.33
C LEU A 190 -9.21 -0.41 2.10
N ILE A 191 -8.83 0.63 1.35
CA ILE A 191 -9.72 1.77 1.05
C ILE A 191 -10.93 1.32 0.20
N PRO A 192 -10.74 0.63 -0.95
CA PRO A 192 -11.87 0.03 -1.67
C PRO A 192 -12.77 -0.83 -0.79
N LEU A 193 -12.20 -1.72 0.04
CA LEU A 193 -12.97 -2.58 0.95
C LEU A 193 -13.77 -1.78 1.99
N TRP A 194 -13.15 -0.76 2.58
CA TRP A 194 -13.81 0.15 3.53
C TRP A 194 -14.97 0.92 2.90
N THR A 195 -14.80 1.40 1.67
CA THR A 195 -15.89 2.07 0.93
C THR A 195 -17.04 1.11 0.62
N MET A 196 -16.73 -0.15 0.30
CA MET A 196 -17.72 -1.20 0.05
C MET A 196 -18.54 -1.52 1.29
N CYS A 197 -17.97 -1.49 2.51
CA CYS A 197 -18.75 -1.66 3.74
C CYS A 197 -19.86 -0.61 3.93
N GLY A 198 -19.71 0.58 3.35
CA GLY A 198 -20.72 1.64 3.42
C GLY A 198 -21.73 1.64 2.27
N ARG A 199 -21.55 0.78 1.26
CA ARG A 199 -22.30 0.83 -0.01
C ARG A 199 -22.92 -0.49 -0.42
N LEU A 200 -22.38 -1.63 0.03
CA LEU A 200 -22.87 -2.96 -0.32
C LEU A 200 -23.76 -3.54 0.78
N GLU A 201 -24.75 -4.32 0.38
CA GLU A 201 -25.52 -5.19 1.28
C GLU A 201 -24.62 -6.30 1.86
N ALA A 202 -24.93 -6.81 3.06
CA ALA A 202 -24.01 -7.69 3.79
C ALA A 202 -23.68 -8.98 3.02
N ARG A 203 -24.63 -9.53 2.25
CA ARG A 203 -24.41 -10.74 1.45
C ARG A 203 -23.34 -10.55 0.36
N SER A 204 -23.39 -9.42 -0.35
CA SER A 204 -22.39 -9.07 -1.37
C SER A 204 -21.06 -8.66 -0.75
N LEU A 205 -21.11 -7.92 0.36
CA LEU A 205 -19.93 -7.56 1.11
C LEU A 205 -19.18 -8.81 1.59
N LYS A 206 -19.89 -9.80 2.15
CA LYS A 206 -19.31 -11.07 2.59
C LYS A 206 -18.61 -11.79 1.44
N GLY A 207 -19.26 -11.92 0.27
CA GLY A 207 -18.65 -12.57 -0.89
C GLY A 207 -17.32 -11.93 -1.33
N VAL A 208 -17.24 -10.59 -1.27
CA VAL A 208 -16.00 -9.86 -1.55
C VAL A 208 -14.95 -10.09 -0.46
N MET A 209 -15.34 -10.00 0.82
CA MET A 209 -14.46 -10.18 1.97
C MET A 209 -13.90 -11.60 2.06
N ASP A 210 -14.69 -12.62 1.71
CA ASP A 210 -14.25 -14.01 1.71
C ASP A 210 -13.20 -14.28 0.64
N LEU A 211 -13.41 -13.75 -0.57
CA LEU A 211 -12.44 -13.86 -1.65
C LEU A 211 -11.17 -13.10 -1.31
N PHE A 212 -11.31 -11.88 -0.78
CA PHE A 212 -10.18 -11.08 -0.33
C PHE A 212 -9.40 -11.81 0.75
N GLY A 213 -10.08 -12.33 1.78
CA GLY A 213 -9.44 -13.05 2.87
C GLY A 213 -8.67 -14.30 2.42
N LYS A 214 -9.11 -15.00 1.36
CA LYS A 214 -8.35 -16.13 0.78
C LYS A 214 -7.04 -15.66 0.14
N GLN A 215 -7.08 -14.55 -0.60
CA GLN A 215 -5.89 -13.98 -1.24
C GLN A 215 -4.96 -13.31 -0.20
N ALA A 216 -5.54 -12.66 0.80
CA ALA A 216 -4.81 -11.99 1.88
C ALA A 216 -3.90 -12.96 2.64
N ILE A 217 -4.31 -14.22 2.87
CA ILE A 217 -3.43 -15.23 3.48
C ILE A 217 -2.15 -15.43 2.66
N PHE A 218 -2.28 -15.59 1.35
CA PHE A 218 -1.12 -15.75 0.46
C PHE A 218 -0.26 -14.49 0.43
N ILE A 219 -0.89 -13.31 0.31
CA ILE A 219 -0.18 -12.02 0.27
C ILE A 219 0.59 -11.78 1.58
N VAL A 220 -0.05 -12.03 2.73
CA VAL A 220 0.58 -11.91 4.05
C VAL A 220 1.74 -12.88 4.20
N ALA A 221 1.59 -14.14 3.76
CA ALA A 221 2.68 -15.10 3.78
C ALA A 221 3.89 -14.60 2.95
N VAL A 222 3.65 -14.07 1.76
CA VAL A 222 4.70 -13.46 0.92
C VAL A 222 5.36 -12.27 1.63
N VAL A 223 4.58 -11.35 2.22
CA VAL A 223 5.12 -10.19 2.97
C VAL A 223 6.00 -10.63 4.14
N VAL A 224 5.55 -11.62 4.92
CA VAL A 224 6.30 -12.13 6.08
C VAL A 224 7.59 -12.82 5.63
N ILE A 225 7.51 -13.74 4.66
CA ILE A 225 8.68 -14.49 4.18
C ILE A 225 9.71 -13.54 3.57
N THR A 226 9.30 -12.68 2.64
CA THR A 226 10.21 -11.71 2.01
C THR A 226 10.78 -10.73 3.03
N GLY A 227 9.97 -10.24 3.98
CA GLY A 227 10.43 -9.35 5.03
C GLY A 227 11.46 -9.97 5.96
N LEU A 228 11.28 -11.24 6.35
CA LEU A 228 12.24 -11.98 7.19
C LEU A 228 13.56 -12.24 6.45
N ILE A 229 13.50 -12.61 5.16
CA ILE A 229 14.73 -12.82 4.37
C ILE A 229 15.47 -11.49 4.18
N LEU A 230 14.77 -10.41 3.81
CA LEU A 230 15.36 -9.07 3.69
C LEU A 230 15.98 -8.60 5.00
N LEU A 231 15.35 -8.91 6.13
CA LEU A 231 15.90 -8.60 7.44
C LEU A 231 17.23 -9.33 7.70
N SER A 232 17.31 -10.62 7.34
CA SER A 232 18.54 -11.41 7.47
C SER A 232 19.66 -10.95 6.53
N LEU A 233 19.31 -10.37 5.38
CA LEU A 233 20.28 -9.79 4.45
C LEU A 233 20.82 -8.44 4.93
N LEU A 234 20.09 -7.75 5.81
CA LEU A 234 20.41 -6.38 6.22
C LEU A 234 21.16 -6.29 7.54
N PHE A 235 21.01 -7.28 8.43
CA PHE A 235 21.66 -7.32 9.74
C PHE A 235 22.66 -8.47 9.80
N GLN A 236 23.89 -8.18 10.24
CA GLN A 236 24.96 -9.17 10.36
C GLN A 236 25.00 -9.81 11.75
N SER A 237 24.50 -9.12 12.78
CA SER A 237 24.44 -9.62 14.15
C SER A 237 23.11 -9.33 14.86
N PRO A 238 22.65 -10.20 15.78
CA PRO A 238 21.43 -9.95 16.56
C PRO A 238 21.51 -8.72 17.50
N GLY A 239 22.71 -8.32 17.94
CA GLY A 239 22.90 -7.17 18.81
C GLY A 239 22.51 -5.85 18.14
N GLU A 240 22.70 -5.75 16.83
CA GLU A 240 22.37 -4.55 16.04
C GLU A 240 20.89 -4.14 16.15
N PHE A 241 19.98 -5.08 16.44
CA PHE A 241 18.56 -4.77 16.64
C PHE A 241 18.30 -3.85 17.84
N ILE A 242 19.09 -4.00 18.90
CA ILE A 242 18.87 -3.30 20.18
C ILE A 242 19.86 -2.15 20.32
N ASP A 243 21.08 -2.33 19.80
CA ASP A 243 22.18 -1.40 20.02
C ASP A 243 22.15 -0.22 19.05
N THR A 244 21.49 -0.36 17.89
CA THR A 244 21.45 0.70 16.85
C THR A 244 20.09 1.39 16.77
N GLY A 245 20.09 2.68 16.39
CA GLY A 245 18.87 3.44 16.11
C GLY A 245 18.05 2.83 14.97
N TYR A 246 18.73 2.30 13.95
CA TYR A 246 18.13 1.59 12.82
C TYR A 246 17.39 0.32 13.26
N GLY A 247 18.05 -0.52 14.07
CA GLY A 247 17.49 -1.74 14.64
C GLY A 247 16.23 -1.50 15.48
N ARG A 248 16.26 -0.50 16.37
CA ARG A 248 15.10 -0.13 17.21
C ARG A 248 13.90 0.34 16.37
N ALA A 249 14.16 1.09 15.29
CA ALA A 249 13.11 1.52 14.38
C ALA A 249 12.50 0.34 13.58
N ILE A 250 13.33 -0.63 13.17
CA ILE A 250 12.86 -1.89 12.58
C ILE A 250 12.01 -2.70 13.58
N LEU A 251 12.43 -2.83 14.84
CA LEU A 251 11.64 -3.50 15.88
C LEU A 251 10.28 -2.82 16.08
N THR A 252 10.24 -1.49 16.07
CA THR A 252 8.99 -0.72 16.14
C THR A 252 8.09 -1.07 14.96
N LYS A 253 8.64 -1.11 13.74
CA LYS A 253 7.89 -1.51 12.54
C LYS A 253 7.35 -2.94 12.66
N LEU A 254 8.14 -3.90 13.15
CA LEU A 254 7.71 -5.29 13.34
C LEU A 254 6.61 -5.43 14.40
N PHE A 255 6.65 -4.63 15.46
CA PHE A 255 5.58 -4.57 16.46
C PHE A 255 4.26 -4.09 15.83
N ILE A 256 4.31 -3.01 15.04
CA ILE A 256 3.12 -2.48 14.34
C ILE A 256 2.58 -3.49 13.32
N ILE A 257 3.46 -4.18 12.58
CA ILE A 257 3.07 -5.24 11.64
C ILE A 257 2.39 -6.41 12.37
N SER A 258 2.92 -6.82 13.51
CA SER A 258 2.30 -7.87 14.34
C SER A 258 0.90 -7.48 14.81
N ALA A 259 0.70 -6.22 15.18
CA ALA A 259 -0.61 -5.70 15.61
C ALA A 259 -1.65 -5.73 14.47
N ILE A 260 -1.30 -5.28 13.25
CA ILE A 260 -2.23 -5.34 12.11
C ILE A 260 -2.54 -6.78 11.69
N LEU A 261 -1.57 -7.71 11.79
CA LEU A 261 -1.79 -9.13 11.49
C LEU A 261 -2.75 -9.77 12.49
N ALA A 262 -2.66 -9.42 13.78
CA ALA A 262 -3.62 -9.88 14.79
C ALA A 262 -5.04 -9.39 14.47
N ILE A 263 -5.21 -8.13 14.04
CA ILE A 263 -6.51 -7.58 13.65
C ILE A 263 -7.04 -8.29 12.38
N ALA A 264 -6.19 -8.47 11.37
CA ALA A 264 -6.57 -9.18 10.15
C ALA A 264 -6.99 -10.63 10.41
N ALA A 265 -6.34 -11.32 11.37
CA ALA A 265 -6.75 -12.64 11.82
C ALA A 265 -8.13 -12.60 12.49
N LEU A 266 -8.39 -11.62 13.37
CA LEU A 266 -9.72 -11.43 13.96
C LEU A 266 -10.80 -11.18 12.89
N HIS A 267 -10.47 -10.42 11.84
CA HIS A 267 -11.39 -10.22 10.71
C HIS A 267 -11.76 -11.54 10.05
N LYS A 268 -10.74 -12.32 9.68
CA LYS A 268 -10.94 -13.56 8.93
C LYS A 268 -11.68 -14.63 9.73
N PHE A 269 -11.34 -14.77 11.02
CA PHE A 269 -11.83 -15.88 11.84
C PHE A 269 -13.05 -15.55 12.70
N SER A 270 -13.37 -14.28 12.91
CA SER A 270 -14.49 -13.87 13.76
C SER A 270 -15.45 -12.92 13.07
N LEU A 271 -14.98 -11.77 12.55
CA LEU A 271 -15.90 -10.73 12.05
C LEU A 271 -16.59 -11.11 10.73
N VAL A 272 -15.87 -11.71 9.78
CA VAL A 272 -16.45 -12.11 8.48
C VAL A 272 -17.42 -13.30 8.64
N PRO A 273 -17.11 -14.37 9.39
CA PRO A 273 -18.06 -15.44 9.67
C PRO A 273 -19.32 -14.98 10.41
N ASN A 274 -19.21 -14.06 11.37
CA ASN A 274 -20.36 -13.53 12.14
C ASN A 274 -21.34 -12.67 11.32
N LEU A 275 -21.08 -12.45 10.03
CA LEU A 275 -22.08 -11.95 9.09
C LEU A 275 -23.20 -13.00 8.85
N ASP A 276 -22.96 -14.29 9.14
CA ASP A 276 -23.92 -15.40 8.97
C ASP A 276 -24.85 -15.64 10.18
N ASP A 277 -24.33 -15.53 11.41
CA ASP A 277 -25.10 -15.95 12.61
C ASP A 277 -26.35 -15.10 12.82
N ASN A 278 -26.28 -13.80 12.53
CA ASN A 278 -27.43 -12.91 12.58
C ASN A 278 -28.44 -13.14 11.43
N ALA A 279 -28.06 -13.88 10.38
CA ALA A 279 -28.93 -14.26 9.28
C ALA A 279 -29.58 -15.64 9.50
N SER A 280 -28.89 -16.57 10.17
CA SER A 280 -29.32 -17.97 10.32
C SER A 280 -30.12 -18.26 11.60
N GLU A 281 -30.01 -17.48 12.68
CA GLU A 281 -30.81 -17.72 13.91
C GLU A 281 -32.33 -17.50 13.76
N SER A 282 -32.81 -17.04 12.60
CA SER A 282 -34.25 -16.80 12.36
C SER A 282 -34.78 -17.55 11.13
N GLY A 283 -34.27 -18.76 10.92
CA GLY A 283 -34.74 -19.72 9.91
C GLY A 283 -36.07 -20.41 10.24
N SER A 284 -36.98 -19.78 11.00
CA SER A 284 -38.38 -20.21 11.06
C SER A 284 -39.27 -19.12 10.48
N LEU A 285 -39.74 -19.40 9.26
CA LEU A 285 -40.91 -18.80 8.60
C LEU A 285 -41.04 -17.28 8.72
N VAL A 286 -40.59 -16.53 7.72
CA VAL A 286 -41.40 -15.52 7.02
C VAL A 286 -40.60 -15.04 5.80
N VAL A 287 -41.08 -15.45 4.62
CA VAL A 287 -40.93 -14.68 3.38
C VAL A 287 -41.55 -13.31 3.60
N LYS A 288 -40.80 -12.21 3.47
CA LYS A 288 -41.40 -10.92 3.08
C LYS A 288 -40.38 -9.96 2.50
N LEU A 289 -40.82 -9.37 1.40
CA LEU A 289 -40.16 -8.38 0.56
C LEU A 289 -39.86 -7.08 1.31
N SER A 290 -38.91 -6.32 0.77
CA SER A 290 -38.45 -4.98 1.18
C SER A 290 -37.54 -4.97 2.42
N SER A 291 -36.28 -5.32 2.23
CA SER A 291 -35.31 -5.48 3.31
C SER A 291 -34.62 -4.16 3.65
N LYS A 292 -35.23 -3.41 4.58
CA LYS A 292 -34.46 -2.56 5.49
C LYS A 292 -33.48 -3.49 6.23
N PRO A 293 -32.17 -3.16 6.34
CA PRO A 293 -31.22 -4.05 6.99
C PRO A 293 -31.68 -4.37 8.41
N LYS A 294 -31.72 -5.66 8.78
CA LYS A 294 -32.05 -6.07 10.15
C LYS A 294 -31.02 -5.44 11.09
N GLN A 295 -31.45 -4.98 12.27
CA GLN A 295 -30.62 -4.18 13.17
C GLN A 295 -29.30 -4.88 13.58
N GLY A 296 -29.29 -6.21 13.68
CA GLY A 296 -28.08 -7.01 13.92
C GLY A 296 -27.09 -7.04 12.75
N GLU A 297 -27.59 -7.08 11.52
CA GLU A 297 -26.77 -7.06 10.29
C GLU A 297 -26.10 -5.70 10.09
N ALA A 298 -26.85 -4.61 10.32
CA ALA A 298 -26.32 -3.25 10.29
C ALA A 298 -25.21 -3.03 11.35
N ASN A 299 -25.33 -3.67 12.52
CA ASN A 299 -24.32 -3.61 13.57
C ASN A 299 -23.04 -4.35 13.15
N SER A 300 -23.14 -5.59 12.65
CA SER A 300 -21.97 -6.37 12.20
C SER A 300 -21.18 -5.67 11.08
N VAL A 301 -21.88 -5.11 10.08
CA VAL A 301 -21.24 -4.33 9.00
C VAL A 301 -20.57 -3.07 9.55
N GLY A 302 -21.17 -2.41 10.55
CA GLY A 302 -20.61 -1.25 11.23
C GLY A 302 -19.32 -1.56 12.00
N ILE A 303 -19.27 -2.69 12.71
CA ILE A 303 -18.07 -3.15 13.42
C ILE A 303 -16.95 -3.47 12.43
N LEU A 304 -17.27 -4.20 11.34
CA LEU A 304 -16.30 -4.52 10.30
C LEU A 304 -15.71 -3.25 9.67
N LYS A 305 -16.56 -2.28 9.30
CA LYS A 305 -16.12 -0.99 8.73
C LYS A 305 -15.19 -0.23 9.67
N ARG A 306 -15.51 -0.17 10.97
CA ARG A 306 -14.66 0.48 11.98
C ARG A 306 -13.31 -0.22 12.08
N SER A 307 -13.31 -1.55 12.08
CA SER A 307 -12.07 -2.32 12.20
C SER A 307 -11.16 -2.16 10.97
N ILE A 308 -11.70 -2.18 9.75
CA ILE A 308 -10.93 -1.83 8.53
C ILE A 308 -10.41 -0.38 8.62
N GLY A 309 -11.19 0.54 9.19
CA GLY A 309 -10.73 1.92 9.45
C GLY A 309 -9.49 1.97 10.36
N VAL A 310 -9.45 1.13 11.40
CA VAL A 310 -8.27 0.98 12.28
C VAL A 310 -7.08 0.39 11.51
N GLU A 311 -7.31 -0.63 10.67
CA GLU A 311 -6.24 -1.19 9.82
C GLU A 311 -5.64 -0.14 8.89
N ILE A 312 -6.46 0.74 8.29
CA ILE A 312 -5.98 1.85 7.45
C ILE A 312 -5.07 2.79 8.25
N LEU A 313 -5.44 3.12 9.49
CA LEU A 313 -4.61 3.96 10.36
C LEU A 313 -3.28 3.29 10.72
N ILE A 314 -3.31 1.99 11.03
CA ILE A 314 -2.10 1.22 11.32
C ILE A 314 -1.22 1.09 10.08
N ALA A 315 -1.81 0.84 8.90
CA ALA A 315 -1.10 0.81 7.64
C ALA A 315 -0.44 2.16 7.32
N ALA A 316 -1.13 3.27 7.57
CA ALA A 316 -0.56 4.61 7.45
C ALA A 316 0.67 4.79 8.36
N LEU A 317 0.62 4.29 9.61
CA LEU A 317 1.75 4.30 10.54
C LEU A 317 2.92 3.43 10.06
N ILE A 318 2.65 2.26 9.47
CA ILE A 318 3.68 1.41 8.85
C ILE A 318 4.36 2.14 7.68
N LEU A 319 3.59 2.85 6.84
CA LEU A 319 4.16 3.64 5.75
C LEU A 319 4.98 4.82 6.27
N THR A 320 4.53 5.50 7.33
CA THR A 320 5.27 6.60 7.97
C THR A 320 6.59 6.11 8.54
N THR A 321 6.59 5.02 9.31
CA THR A 321 7.83 4.43 9.86
C THR A 321 8.78 4.00 8.74
N THR A 322 8.27 3.44 7.64
CA THR A 322 9.07 3.08 6.46
C THR A 322 9.65 4.32 5.74
N ALA A 323 8.89 5.40 5.63
CA ALA A 323 9.35 6.65 5.03
C ALA A 323 10.45 7.32 5.86
N VAL A 324 10.32 7.30 7.20
CA VAL A 324 11.36 7.79 8.12
C VAL A 324 12.61 6.93 8.05
N LEU A 325 12.46 5.60 8.17
CA LEU A 325 13.57 4.64 8.05
C LEU A 325 14.34 4.88 6.75
N SER A 326 13.66 4.87 5.60
CA SER A 326 14.31 5.02 4.29
C SER A 326 14.85 6.43 3.98
N SER A 327 14.66 7.42 4.86
CA SER A 327 15.13 8.79 4.63
C SER A 327 16.20 9.22 5.61
N VAL A 328 16.11 8.78 6.87
CA VAL A 328 16.93 9.34 7.95
C VAL A 328 17.79 8.26 8.63
N LEU A 329 17.45 6.98 8.48
CA LEU A 329 18.14 5.88 9.18
C LEU A 329 18.64 4.84 8.19
N GLY A 330 19.96 4.70 8.03
CA GLY A 330 20.59 3.57 7.32
C GLY A 330 21.11 2.50 8.30
N PRO A 331 21.19 1.21 7.90
CA PRO A 331 21.95 0.20 8.62
C PRO A 331 23.42 0.63 8.71
N GLN A 332 23.95 0.64 9.92
CA GLN A 332 25.32 1.07 10.21
C GLN A 332 26.38 0.09 9.70
N SER A 333 26.00 -1.16 9.41
CA SER A 333 26.89 -2.20 8.88
C SER A 333 27.25 -2.02 7.40
N LEU A 334 26.59 -1.09 6.70
CA LEU A 334 26.87 -0.72 5.30
C LEU A 334 27.50 0.68 5.15
N ALA A 335 27.81 1.35 6.26
CA ALA A 335 28.49 2.65 6.31
C ALA A 335 29.96 2.46 6.74
#